data_AF-L0DCC7-F1
#
_entry.id   AF-L0DCC7-F1
#
_cell.length_a   1.000
_cell.length_b   1.000
_cell.length_c   1.000
_cell.angle_alpha   90.00
_cell.angle_beta   90.00
_cell.angle_gamma   90.00
#
_symmetry.space_group_name_H-M   'P 1'
#
loop_
_entity.id
_entity.type
_entity.pdbx_description
1 polymer ?
#
loop_
_entity_poly.entity_id
_entity_poly.type
_entity_poly.pdbx_seq_one_letter_code
_entity_poly.pdbx_strand_id
1 'polypeptide(L)'
;MSHIVTIRTEVRDPQAVVAACRRLGLPASVFGTARLFEGEATGLLVRLPAWVYPIVVDTSTGQVRYDNYAGQWGDQKLLDRFQQAYAVENSAASQCTPC
;
A
#
# COMPACT_ATOMS: atom_id res chain seq x y z
N MET A 1 9.37 -27.46 -4.96
CA MET A 1 7.95 -27.25 -5.33
C MET A 1 7.19 -26.86 -4.07
N SER A 2 6.86 -25.58 -3.92
CA SER A 2 5.95 -25.07 -2.89
C SER A 2 5.06 -24.05 -3.59
N HIS A 3 3.80 -24.39 -3.83
CA HIS A 3 2.83 -23.45 -4.38
C HIS A 3 2.22 -22.70 -3.20
N ILE A 4 3.02 -21.83 -2.57
CA ILE A 4 2.46 -20.80 -1.67
C ILE A 4 1.69 -19.85 -2.58
N VAL A 5 0.36 -19.91 -2.48
CA VAL A 5 -0.52 -18.92 -3.08
C VAL A 5 -0.36 -17.65 -2.26
N THR A 6 0.52 -16.75 -2.70
CA THR A 6 0.64 -15.42 -2.11
C THR A 6 -0.60 -14.64 -2.50
N ILE A 7 -1.59 -14.57 -1.60
CA ILE A 7 -2.72 -13.66 -1.75
C ILE A 7 -2.15 -12.24 -1.67
N ARG A 8 -1.98 -11.61 -2.83
CA ARG A 8 -1.50 -10.24 -2.92
C ARG A 8 -2.73 -9.34 -2.86
N THR A 9 -2.89 -8.61 -1.76
CA THR A 9 -3.98 -7.63 -1.62
C THR A 9 -3.84 -6.61 -2.75
N GLU A 10 -4.78 -6.62 -3.68
CA GLU A 10 -4.81 -5.63 -4.76
C GLU A 10 -5.38 -4.32 -4.25
N VAL A 11 -4.62 -3.25 -4.40
CA VAL A 11 -4.97 -1.92 -3.88
C VAL A 11 -5.35 -1.03 -5.06
N ARG A 12 -6.63 -1.03 -5.42
CA ARG A 12 -7.17 -0.32 -6.59
C ARG A 12 -7.86 1.00 -6.25
N ASP A 13 -8.35 1.14 -5.02
CA ASP A 13 -9.12 2.32 -4.60
C ASP A 13 -8.20 3.40 -3.96
N PRO A 14 -7.99 4.54 -4.64
CA PRO A 14 -7.19 5.64 -4.10
C PRO A 14 -7.81 6.29 -2.85
N GLN A 15 -9.14 6.30 -2.71
CA GLN A 15 -9.82 6.87 -1.54
C GLN A 15 -9.58 6.02 -0.30
N ALA A 16 -9.71 4.70 -0.43
CA ALA A 16 -9.41 3.77 0.66
C ALA A 16 -7.92 3.82 1.07
N VAL A 17 -6.99 4.10 0.15
CA VAL A 17 -5.57 4.34 0.49
C VAL A 17 -5.41 5.58 1.36
N VAL A 18 -6.04 6.70 0.98
CA VAL A 18 -6.00 7.95 1.76
C VAL A 18 -6.64 7.74 3.14
N ALA A 19 -7.78 7.05 3.20
CA ALA A 19 -8.47 6.73 4.44
C ALA A 19 -7.61 5.83 5.36
N ALA A 20 -6.95 4.81 4.80
CA ALA A 20 -6.01 3.96 5.54
C ALA A 20 -4.83 4.76 6.10
N CYS A 21 -4.26 5.70 5.32
CA CYS A 21 -3.21 6.59 5.79
C CYS A 21 -3.68 7.44 6.97
N ARG A 22 -4.87 8.06 6.86
CA ARG A 22 -5.46 8.86 7.95
C ARG A 22 -5.70 8.03 9.21
N ARG A 23 -6.27 6.84 9.07
CA ARG A 23 -6.55 5.92 10.18
C ARG A 23 -5.29 5.50 10.93
N LEU A 24 -4.18 5.35 10.22
CA LEU A 24 -2.89 4.98 10.79
C LEU A 24 -2.05 6.19 11.23
N GLY A 25 -2.55 7.42 11.05
CA GLY A 25 -1.82 8.66 11.37
C GLY A 25 -0.60 8.87 10.47
N LEU A 26 -0.61 8.30 9.27
CA LEU A 26 0.45 8.43 8.28
C LEU A 26 0.33 9.75 7.51
N PRO A 27 1.44 10.27 6.96
CA PRO A 27 1.38 11.37 6.01
C PRO A 27 0.48 11.01 4.83
N ALA A 28 -0.19 12.03 4.28
CA ALA A 28 -1.08 11.84 3.13
C ALA A 28 -0.33 11.19 1.96
N SER A 29 -0.98 10.22 1.30
CA SER A 29 -0.43 9.58 0.11
C SER A 29 -0.30 10.61 -1.02
N VAL A 30 0.87 10.69 -1.65
CA VAL A 30 1.13 11.64 -2.74
C VAL A 30 1.26 10.88 -4.04
N PHE A 31 0.54 11.27 -5.08
CA PHE A 31 0.74 10.66 -6.40
C PHE A 31 2.06 11.14 -7.00
N GLY A 32 2.91 10.21 -7.44
CA GLY A 32 4.18 10.52 -8.07
C GLY A 32 4.98 9.27 -8.43
N THR A 33 6.18 9.50 -8.94
CA THR A 33 7.15 8.43 -9.22
C THR A 33 8.16 8.38 -8.09
N ALA A 34 8.32 7.21 -7.48
CA ALA A 34 9.39 6.97 -6.52
C ALA A 34 10.40 5.98 -7.09
N ARG A 35 11.66 6.32 -6.90
CA ARG A 35 12.78 5.44 -7.19
C ARG A 35 12.97 4.47 -6.03
N LEU A 36 12.77 3.19 -6.31
CA LEU A 36 13.05 2.09 -5.39
C LEU A 36 14.52 1.66 -5.57
N PHE A 37 14.95 0.66 -4.80
CA PHE A 37 16.30 0.12 -4.93
C PHE A 37 16.50 -0.54 -6.31
N GLU A 38 15.53 -1.37 -6.75
CA GLU A 38 15.47 -1.86 -8.13
C GLU A 38 14.33 -1.20 -8.91
N GLY A 39 14.69 -0.16 -9.67
CA GLY A 39 13.81 0.49 -10.64
C GLY A 39 13.00 1.66 -10.07
N GLU A 40 12.03 2.10 -10.87
CA GLU A 40 11.14 3.22 -10.53
C GLU A 40 9.70 2.77 -10.67
N ALA A 41 8.84 3.22 -9.75
CA ALA A 41 7.42 2.92 -9.77
C ALA A 41 6.62 4.22 -9.65
N THR A 42 5.56 4.32 -10.45
CA THR A 42 4.65 5.47 -10.45
C THR A 42 3.31 5.06 -9.85
N GLY A 43 2.79 5.87 -8.93
CA GLY A 43 1.52 5.61 -8.27
C GLY A 43 1.31 6.50 -7.05
N LEU A 44 0.47 6.05 -6.13
CA LEU A 44 0.30 6.69 -4.82
C LEU A 44 1.46 6.28 -3.90
N LEU A 45 2.26 7.26 -3.53
CA LEU A 45 3.39 7.11 -2.61
C LEU A 45 2.87 7.22 -1.18
N VAL A 46 3.01 6.14 -0.42
CA VAL A 46 2.69 6.09 1.01
C VAL A 46 3.98 5.94 1.80
N ARG A 47 4.24 6.86 2.73
CA ARG A 47 5.43 6.81 3.58
C ARG A 47 5.07 6.15 4.91
N LEU A 48 5.54 4.93 5.11
CA LEU A 48 5.42 4.21 6.38
C LEU A 48 6.51 4.70 7.37
N PRO A 49 6.23 4.70 8.69
CA PRO A 49 7.21 5.07 9.70
C PRO A 49 8.31 4.00 9.76
N ALA A 50 9.56 4.41 10.01
CA ALA A 50 10.73 3.49 10.03
C ALA A 50 10.98 2.75 8.70
N TRP A 51 10.40 3.22 7.59
CA TRP A 51 10.74 2.74 6.26
C TRP A 51 11.68 3.73 5.56
N VAL A 52 12.68 3.20 4.87
CA VAL A 52 13.66 4.00 4.10
C VAL A 52 13.00 4.55 2.83
N TYR A 53 12.29 3.68 2.12
CA TYR A 53 11.62 4.00 0.86
C TYR A 53 10.10 4.05 1.05
N PRO A 54 9.40 4.97 0.35
CA PRO A 54 7.95 4.93 0.31
C PRO A 54 7.46 3.69 -0.42
N ILE A 55 6.31 3.17 -0.01
CA ILE A 55 5.61 2.16 -0.81
C ILE A 55 4.86 2.86 -1.94
N VAL A 56 4.85 2.27 -3.12
CA VAL A 56 4.17 2.79 -4.29
C VAL A 56 2.96 1.91 -4.58
N VAL A 57 1.78 2.48 -4.45
CA VAL A 57 0.51 1.82 -4.77
C VAL A 57 0.12 2.21 -6.18
N ASP A 58 0.19 1.28 -7.11
CA ASP A 58 -0.35 1.46 -8.45
C ASP A 58 -1.82 1.06 -8.47
N THR A 59 -2.71 2.05 -8.41
CA THR A 59 -4.16 1.85 -8.43
C THR A 59 -4.67 1.35 -9.78
N SER A 60 -3.91 1.52 -10.86
CA SER A 60 -4.32 1.07 -12.20
C SER A 60 -4.17 -0.44 -12.36
N THR A 61 -3.07 -1.00 -11.85
CA THR A 61 -2.81 -2.44 -11.86
C THR A 61 -3.26 -3.13 -10.57
N GLY A 62 -3.53 -2.37 -9.51
CA GLY A 62 -3.79 -2.87 -8.16
C GLY A 62 -2.53 -3.36 -7.44
N GLN A 63 -1.34 -3.17 -8.00
CA GLN A 63 -0.10 -3.70 -7.40
C GLN A 63 0.54 -2.72 -6.43
N VAL A 64 0.94 -3.23 -5.26
CA VAL A 64 1.80 -2.50 -4.33
C VAL A 64 3.25 -2.89 -4.59
N ARG A 65 4.06 -1.90 -4.97
CA ARG A 65 5.50 -1.98 -5.16
C ARG A 65 6.17 -1.43 -3.90
N TYR A 66 7.07 -2.20 -3.33
CA TYR A 66 7.83 -1.79 -2.16
C TYR A 66 9.15 -2.54 -2.13
N ASP A 67 10.13 -1.97 -1.45
CA ASP A 67 11.38 -2.66 -1.17
C ASP A 67 11.66 -2.58 0.33
N ASN A 68 11.71 -3.74 0.97
CA ASN A 68 12.03 -3.85 2.39
C ASN A 68 13.32 -4.62 2.65
N TYR A 69 14.11 -4.99 1.61
CA TYR A 69 15.34 -5.79 1.70
C TYR A 69 15.32 -6.84 2.83
N ALA A 70 14.48 -7.87 2.68
CA ALA A 70 14.27 -8.94 3.67
C ALA A 70 13.89 -8.46 5.10
N GLY A 71 13.31 -7.26 5.22
CA GLY A 71 12.93 -6.64 6.49
C GLY A 71 13.97 -5.67 7.07
N GLN A 72 15.10 -5.43 6.40
CA GLN A 72 16.13 -4.49 6.88
C GLN A 72 15.75 -3.01 6.68
N TRP A 73 14.91 -2.69 5.70
CA TRP A 73 14.55 -1.30 5.36
C TRP A 73 13.13 -0.90 5.77
N GLY A 74 12.46 -1.78 6.51
CA GLY A 74 11.12 -1.53 7.02
C GLY A 74 10.52 -2.80 7.61
N ASP A 75 9.82 -2.65 8.73
CA ASP A 75 9.11 -3.77 9.36
C ASP A 75 7.88 -4.14 8.51
N GLN A 76 7.83 -5.41 8.08
CA GLN A 76 6.72 -5.96 7.32
C GLN A 76 5.39 -5.83 8.07
N LYS A 77 5.40 -5.84 9.41
CA LYS A 77 4.18 -5.66 10.22
C LYS A 77 3.49 -4.32 9.95
N LEU A 78 4.25 -3.27 9.62
CA LEU A 78 3.67 -1.97 9.28
C LEU A 78 2.98 -2.00 7.92
N LEU A 79 3.55 -2.72 6.96
CA LEU A 79 2.92 -2.97 5.66
C LEU A 79 1.65 -3.80 5.84
N ASP A 80 1.70 -4.87 6.64
CA ASP A 80 0.54 -5.71 6.92
C ASP A 80 -0.58 -4.90 7.60
N ARG A 81 -0.23 -4.04 8.55
CA ARG A 81 -1.17 -3.13 9.22
C ARG A 81 -1.79 -2.12 8.24
N PHE A 82 -1.00 -1.61 7.29
CA PHE A 82 -1.49 -0.77 6.21
C PHE A 82 -2.48 -1.53 5.31
N GLN A 83 -2.14 -2.75 4.89
CA GLN A 83 -3.04 -3.58 4.08
C GLN A 83 -4.34 -3.94 4.80
N GLN A 84 -4.28 -4.24 6.10
CA GLN A 84 -5.47 -4.47 6.93
C GLN A 84 -6.35 -3.22 7.01
N ALA A 85 -5.76 -2.06 7.28
CA ALA A 85 -6.49 -0.80 7.29
C ALA A 85 -7.15 -0.54 5.93
N TYR A 86 -6.39 -0.69 4.84
CA TYR A 86 -6.91 -0.58 3.48
C TYR A 86 -8.07 -1.55 3.23
N ALA A 87 -7.94 -2.82 3.60
CA ALA A 87 -9.01 -3.81 3.40
C ALA A 87 -10.31 -3.41 4.11
N VAL A 88 -10.22 -2.83 5.31
CA VAL A 88 -11.39 -2.31 6.04
C VAL A 88 -12.01 -1.12 5.32
N GLU A 89 -11.20 -0.14 4.89
CA GLU A 89 -11.69 1.04 4.17
C GLU A 89 -12.25 0.69 2.79
N ASN A 90 -11.62 -0.23 2.06
CA ASN A 90 -12.08 -0.73 0.77
C ASN A 90 -13.41 -1.50 0.89
N SER A 91 -13.56 -2.30 1.96
CA SER A 91 -14.83 -2.98 2.26
C SER A 91 -15.92 -1.98 2.63
N ALA A 92 -15.59 -0.89 3.33
CA ALA A 92 -16.53 0.18 3.64
C ALA A 92 -16.94 0.97 2.38
N ALA A 93 -15.98 1.24 1.49
CA ALA A 93 -16.24 1.93 0.22
C ALA A 93 -17.15 1.12 -0.72
N SER A 94 -16.94 -0.20 -0.82
CA SER A 94 -17.82 -1.07 -1.62
C SER A 94 -19.24 -1.21 -1.08
N GLN A 95 -19.47 -0.95 0.22
CA GLN A 95 -20.80 -1.00 0.84
C GLN A 95 -21.62 0.27 0.63
N CYS A 96 -21.01 1.39 0.25
CA CYS A 96 -21.71 2.61 -0.16
C CYS A 96 -21.87 2.66 -1.68
N THR A 97 -22.71 1.78 -2.25
CA THR A 97 -23.39 2.10 -3.52
C THR A 97 -24.70 2.81 -3.15
N PRO A 98 -24.84 4.13 -3.39
CA PRO A 98 -26.14 4.77 -3.23
C PRO A 98 -27.05 4.33 -4.38
N CYS A 99 -28.28 3.95 -4.02
CA CYS A 99 -29.38 3.62 -4.92
C CYS A 99 -29.73 4.74 -5.90
#